data_AF-A0A379VU29-F1
#
_entry.id   AF-A0A379VU29-F1
#
_cell.length_a   1.000
_cell.length_b   1.000
_cell.length_c   1.000
_cell.angle_alpha   90.00
_cell.angle_beta   90.00
_cell.angle_gamma   90.00
#
_symmetry.space_group_name_H-M   'P 1'
#
loop_
_entity.id
_entity.type
_entity.pdbx_description
1 polymer ?
#
loop_
_entity_poly.entity_id
_entity_poly.type
_entity_poly.pdbx_seq_one_letter_code
_entity_poly.pdbx_strand_id
1 'polypeptide(L)'
;MRALLWLVGLALLLTGCASEKGIIDKEGYQLDTRHRAQAAYPRIKVLVIHYTAENFDVSLATLTGRKRQFALPDSRNPAIIWR
;
A
#
# COMPACT_ATOMS: atom_id res chain seq x y z
N MET A 1 52.55 -12.29 -0.47
CA MET A 1 51.57 -11.37 0.12
C MET A 1 50.88 -10.45 -0.91
N ARG A 2 51.57 -9.91 -1.93
CA ARG A 2 50.97 -9.03 -2.96
C ARG A 2 49.96 -9.74 -3.88
N ALA A 3 50.21 -10.99 -4.25
CA ALA A 3 49.29 -11.80 -5.07
C ALA A 3 47.97 -12.11 -4.34
N LEU A 4 48.01 -12.28 -3.01
CA LEU A 4 46.82 -12.51 -2.20
C LEU A 4 45.91 -11.27 -2.18
N LEU A 5 46.51 -10.07 -2.08
CA LEU A 5 45.78 -8.80 -2.17
C LEU A 5 45.09 -8.62 -3.53
N TRP A 6 45.76 -9.02 -4.62
CA TRP A 6 45.18 -9.01 -5.96
C TRP A 6 44.01 -9.99 -6.12
N LEU A 7 44.14 -11.21 -5.58
CA LEU A 7 43.05 -12.20 -5.60
C LEU A 7 41.84 -11.76 -4.78
N VAL A 8 42.07 -11.13 -3.63
CA VAL A 8 40.98 -10.56 -2.81
C VAL A 8 40.30 -9.41 -3.55
N GLY A 9 41.06 -8.50 -4.17
CA GLY A 9 40.51 -7.44 -5.00
C GLY A 9 39.67 -7.97 -6.16
N LEU A 10 40.17 -8.98 -6.87
CA LEU A 10 39.45 -9.63 -7.97
C LEU A 10 38.16 -10.30 -7.46
N ALA A 11 38.22 -11.01 -6.33
CA ALA A 11 37.05 -11.64 -5.72
C ALA A 11 35.97 -10.61 -5.31
N LEU A 12 36.36 -9.44 -4.80
CA LEU A 12 35.42 -8.35 -4.51
C LEU A 12 34.77 -7.76 -5.77
N LEU A 13 35.47 -7.73 -6.91
CA LEU A 13 34.86 -7.28 -8.17
C LEU A 13 33.79 -8.26 -8.69
N LEU A 14 33.97 -9.57 -8.47
CA LEU A 14 33.01 -10.57 -8.94
C LEU A 14 31.69 -10.57 -8.15
N THR A 15 31.70 -10.22 -6.86
CA THR A 15 30.47 -10.23 -6.04
C THR A 15 29.48 -9.10 -6.39
N GLY A 16 29.93 -8.09 -7.16
CA GLY A 16 29.05 -7.00 -7.64
C GLY A 16 28.26 -7.32 -8.91
N CYS A 17 28.59 -8.40 -9.63
CA CYS A 17 28.09 -8.62 -11.00
C CYS A 17 26.75 -9.39 -11.09
N ALA A 18 26.29 -10.02 -10.00
CA ALA A 18 25.16 -10.96 -10.03
C ALA A 18 23.85 -10.45 -9.39
N SER A 19 23.72 -9.16 -9.07
CA SER A 19 22.49 -8.66 -8.45
C SER A 19 21.43 -8.28 -9.48
N GLU A 20 20.80 -9.28 -10.07
CA GLU A 20 19.63 -9.16 -10.93
C GLU A 20 18.33 -8.91 -10.11
N LYS A 21 18.40 -7.98 -9.14
CA LYS A 21 17.25 -7.57 -8.31
C LYS A 21 16.21 -6.85 -9.19
N GLY A 22 15.05 -7.46 -9.43
CA GLY A 22 13.93 -6.78 -10.10
C GLY A 22 13.04 -7.66 -10.98
N ILE A 23 13.36 -8.94 -11.17
CA ILE A 23 12.48 -9.90 -11.84
C ILE A 23 11.63 -10.58 -10.77
N ILE A 24 10.31 -10.44 -10.86
CA ILE A 24 9.34 -11.07 -9.98
C ILE A 24 8.75 -12.27 -10.74
N ASP A 25 9.02 -13.47 -10.24
CA ASP A 25 8.42 -14.68 -10.79
C ASP A 25 6.93 -14.76 -10.38
N LYS A 26 6.08 -15.00 -11.37
CA LYS A 26 4.64 -15.17 -11.20
C LYS A 26 4.21 -16.45 -11.91
N GLU A 27 3.06 -16.96 -11.53
CA GLU A 27 2.53 -18.20 -12.08
C GLU A 27 2.34 -18.07 -13.60
N GLY A 28 3.22 -18.72 -14.38
CA GLY A 28 3.18 -18.71 -15.85
C GLY A 28 3.87 -17.53 -16.55
N TYR A 29 4.51 -16.60 -15.82
CA TYR A 29 5.27 -15.50 -16.44
C TYR A 29 6.23 -14.81 -15.47
N GLN A 30 7.26 -14.17 -16.01
CA GLN A 30 8.19 -13.34 -15.23
C GLN A 30 7.92 -11.86 -15.48
N LEU A 31 7.83 -11.08 -14.39
CA LEU A 31 7.61 -9.64 -14.43
C LEU A 31 8.92 -8.91 -14.19
N ASP A 32 9.45 -8.26 -15.23
CA ASP A 32 10.59 -7.34 -15.09
C ASP A 32 10.11 -5.96 -14.60
N THR A 33 10.58 -5.56 -13.42
CA THR A 33 10.27 -4.26 -12.80
C THR A 33 11.43 -3.27 -12.84
N ARG A 34 12.53 -3.61 -13.51
CA ARG A 34 13.74 -2.77 -13.61
C ARG A 34 13.50 -1.50 -14.41
N HIS A 35 12.59 -1.57 -15.39
CA HIS A 35 12.25 -0.46 -16.27
C HIS A 35 10.96 0.22 -15.84
N ARG A 36 11.04 1.10 -14.82
CA ARG A 36 9.90 1.93 -14.42
C ARG A 36 9.70 3.08 -15.40
N ALA A 37 8.47 3.24 -15.87
CA ALA A 37 8.09 4.44 -16.62
C ALA A 37 8.19 5.68 -15.72
N GLN A 38 8.74 6.77 -16.25
CA GLN A 38 8.82 8.05 -15.54
C GLN A 38 7.42 8.63 -15.25
N ALA A 39 6.43 8.32 -16.09
CA ALA A 39 5.07 8.83 -16.03
C ALA A 39 4.11 7.90 -15.25
N ALA A 40 4.47 7.53 -14.02
CA ALA A 40 3.60 6.74 -13.13
C ALA A 40 2.82 7.67 -12.19
N TYR A 41 1.59 8.04 -12.59
CA TYR A 41 0.76 8.97 -11.81
C TYR A 41 -0.14 8.26 -10.79
N PRO A 42 -0.37 8.87 -9.60
CA PRO A 42 -1.35 8.37 -8.64
C PRO A 42 -2.76 8.29 -9.24
N ARG A 43 -3.49 7.21 -8.93
CA ARG A 43 -4.89 7.05 -9.32
C ARG A 43 -5.84 7.93 -8.50
N ILE A 44 -5.47 8.23 -7.26
CA ILE A 44 -6.25 9.08 -6.35
C ILE A 44 -5.81 10.52 -6.59
N LYS A 45 -6.73 11.36 -7.06
CA LYS A 45 -6.44 12.76 -7.42
C LYS A 45 -7.07 13.78 -6.46
N VAL A 46 -8.09 13.35 -5.70
CA VAL A 46 -8.88 14.24 -4.85
C VAL A 46 -9.20 13.52 -3.55
N LEU A 47 -9.03 14.23 -2.44
CA LEU A 47 -9.47 13.82 -1.12
C LEU A 47 -10.71 14.65 -0.77
N VAL A 48 -11.84 13.97 -0.51
CA VAL A 48 -13.08 14.65 -0.09
C VAL A 48 -13.37 14.28 1.34
N ILE A 49 -13.44 15.28 2.22
CA ILE A 49 -13.77 15.12 3.63
C ILE A 49 -15.27 15.35 3.78
N HIS A 50 -16.00 14.32 4.20
CA HIS A 50 -17.42 14.42 4.54
C HIS A 50 -17.59 14.24 6.04
N TYR A 51 -18.52 14.98 6.64
CA TYR A 51 -18.97 14.70 8.00
C TYR A 51 -20.11 13.70 7.92
N THR A 52 -19.99 12.62 8.69
CA THR A 52 -21.09 11.68 8.88
C THR A 52 -21.96 12.30 9.91
N ALA A 53 -23.14 12.70 9.49
CA ALA A 53 -23.82 13.60 10.35
C ALA A 53 -24.62 12.70 11.40
N GLU A 54 -24.88 11.41 11.15
CA GLU A 54 -25.44 10.48 12.14
C GLU A 54 -24.43 10.09 13.22
N ASN A 55 -24.96 9.61 14.35
CA ASN A 55 -24.15 8.98 15.40
C ASN A 55 -23.34 7.82 14.81
N PHE A 56 -22.16 7.60 15.39
CA PHE A 56 -21.15 6.69 14.88
C PHE A 56 -21.71 5.32 14.46
N ASP A 57 -22.57 4.71 15.28
CA ASP A 57 -23.13 3.38 15.01
C ASP A 57 -24.04 3.36 13.77
N VAL A 58 -24.83 4.41 13.55
CA VAL A 58 -25.76 4.50 12.41
C VAL A 58 -24.99 4.87 11.13
N SER A 59 -24.04 5.79 11.24
CA SER A 59 -23.10 6.12 10.17
C SER A 59 -22.29 4.91 9.70
N LEU A 60 -21.79 4.11 10.64
CA LEU A 60 -21.05 2.89 10.34
C LEU A 60 -21.96 1.81 9.75
N ALA A 61 -23.18 1.64 10.27
CA ALA A 61 -24.16 0.71 9.72
C ALA A 61 -24.57 1.06 8.28
N THR A 62 -24.72 2.36 7.98
CA THR A 62 -25.09 2.88 6.65
C THR A 62 -23.92 2.77 5.67
N LEU A 63 -22.70 3.15 6.07
CA LEU A 63 -21.50 3.05 5.22
C LEU A 63 -21.03 1.61 4.99
N THR A 64 -21.36 0.68 5.90
CA THR A 64 -21.00 -0.75 5.77
C THR A 64 -22.17 -1.62 5.30
N GLY A 65 -23.33 -1.04 5.01
CA GLY A 65 -24.52 -1.74 4.50
C GLY A 65 -25.18 -2.74 5.46
N ARG A 66 -24.86 -2.67 6.77
CA ARG A 66 -25.36 -3.62 7.77
C ARG A 66 -26.16 -2.90 8.85
N LYS A 67 -27.50 -2.92 8.75
CA LYS A 67 -28.39 -2.48 9.83
C LYS A 67 -28.22 -3.43 11.03
N ARG A 68 -27.42 -3.05 12.03
CA ARG A 68 -27.32 -3.77 13.31
C ARG A 68 -28.44 -3.28 14.23
N GLN A 69 -29.45 -4.12 14.42
CA GLN A 69 -30.55 -3.90 15.36
C GLN A 69 -30.06 -4.17 16.79
N PHE A 70 -29.39 -3.21 17.42
CA PHE A 70 -29.31 -3.14 18.87
C PHE A 70 -29.03 -1.71 19.31
N ALA A 71 -30.01 -1.07 19.95
CA ALA A 71 -29.92 0.30 20.43
C ALA A 71 -29.71 0.31 21.95
N LEU A 72 -28.66 0.98 22.42
CA LEU A 72 -28.63 1.62 23.75
C LEU A 72 -28.61 3.15 23.55
N PRO A 73 -29.31 3.94 24.38
CA PRO A 73 -29.40 5.39 24.20
C PRO A 73 -28.19 6.10 24.84
N ASP A 74 -27.49 6.96 24.09
CA ASP A 74 -26.58 7.99 24.65
C ASP A 74 -26.99 9.39 24.15
N SER A 75 -27.00 10.36 25.06
CA SER A 75 -27.64 11.68 24.97
C SER A 75 -26.71 12.83 24.54
N ARG A 76 -25.57 12.53 23.89
CA ARG A 76 -24.43 13.46 23.83
C ARG A 76 -23.93 13.95 22.48
N ASN A 77 -24.53 13.63 21.33
CA ASN A 77 -24.05 14.27 20.09
C ASN A 77 -25.12 14.35 18.99
N PRO A 78 -25.35 15.52 18.38
CA PRO A 78 -26.33 15.68 17.31
C PRO A 78 -25.67 15.61 15.92
N ALA A 79 -26.34 14.93 14.99
CA ALA A 79 -26.89 15.53 13.75
C ALA A 79 -26.49 14.89 12.40
N ILE A 80 -27.32 13.94 11.86
CA ILE A 80 -27.67 13.68 10.41
C ILE A 80 -27.05 12.50 9.58
N ILE A 81 -27.74 11.43 9.17
CA ILE A 81 -27.54 10.90 7.79
C ILE A 81 -28.92 10.65 7.19
N TRP A 82 -29.24 11.42 6.17
CA TRP A 82 -30.03 10.92 5.06
C TRP A 82 -29.23 11.14 3.77
N ARG A 83 -29.29 10.11 2.91
CA ARG A 83 -29.22 10.09 1.45
C ARG A 83 -28.47 11.20 0.70
#